data_AF-A0A960JN37-F1
#
_entry.id   AF-A0A960JN37-F1
#
_cell.length_a   1.000
_cell.length_b   1.000
_cell.length_c   1.000
_cell.angle_alpha   90.00
_cell.angle_beta   90.00
_cell.angle_gamma   90.00
#
_symmetry.space_group_name_H-M   'P 1'
#
loop_
_entity.id
_entity.type
_entity.pdbx_description
1 polymer ?
#
loop_
_entity_poly.entity_id
_entity_poly.type
_entity_poly.pdbx_seq_one_letter_code
_entity_poly.pdbx_strand_id
1 'polypeptide(L)' 'ALFAGVSLGLIEESDIPAAVPVDRVFRPNSANRRVYDGMYAEFKRLHKIESKMYARLAKLR' A
#
# COMPACT_ATOMS: atom_id res chain seq x y z
N ALA A 1 -4.94 11.39 19.87
CA ALA A 1 -6.29 11.96 20.11
C ALA A 1 -7.38 10.94 19.83
N LEU A 2 -7.59 10.51 18.57
CA LEU A 2 -8.68 9.58 18.21
C LEU A 2 -8.65 8.25 18.98
N PHE A 3 -7.49 7.59 19.06
CA PHE A 3 -7.36 6.33 19.82
C PHE A 3 -7.76 6.48 21.29
N ALA A 4 -7.31 7.56 21.94
CA ALA A 4 -7.69 7.87 23.31
C ALA A 4 -9.20 8.17 23.43
N GLY A 5 -9.79 8.89 22.47
CA GLY A 5 -11.22 9.16 22.42
C GLY A 5 -12.07 7.88 22.36
N VAL A 6 -11.66 6.91 21.54
CA VAL A 6 -12.33 5.60 21.45
C VAL A 6 -12.12 4.79 22.74
N SER A 7 -10.90 4.69 23.25
CA SER A 7 -10.62 3.93 24.48
C SER A 7 -11.31 4.49 25.73
N LEU A 8 -11.62 5.79 25.75
CA LEU A 8 -12.31 6.47 26.84
C LEU A 8 -13.84 6.53 26.63
N GLY A 9 -14.38 6.02 25.51
CA GLY A 9 -15.80 6.06 25.21
C GLY A 9 -16.34 7.46 24.87
N LEU A 10 -15.47 8.38 24.46
CA LEU A 10 -15.83 9.77 24.10
C LEU A 10 -16.31 9.90 22.65
N ILE A 11 -15.92 8.95 21.80
CA ILE A 11 -16.35 8.80 20.40
C ILE A 11 -16.43 7.32 20.07
N GLU A 12 -17.29 6.95 19.13
CA GLU A 12 -17.35 5.61 18.57
C GLU A 12 -16.38 5.47 17.38
N GLU A 13 -16.04 4.25 16.98
CA GLU A 13 -15.20 4.01 15.79
C GLU A 13 -15.86 4.55 14.50
N SER A 14 -17.19 4.50 14.44
CA SER A 14 -18.03 5.04 13.38
C SER A 14 -17.90 6.57 13.21
N ASP A 15 -17.44 7.30 14.23
CA ASP A 15 -17.27 8.75 14.20
C ASP A 15 -15.94 9.18 13.55
N ILE A 16 -14.96 8.27 13.46
CA ILE A 16 -13.61 8.56 12.94
C ILE A 16 -13.62 9.14 11.52
N PRO A 17 -14.39 8.62 10.55
CA PRO A 17 -14.43 9.18 9.19
C PRO A 17 -14.90 10.65 9.15
N ALA A 18 -15.76 11.07 10.08
CA ALA A 18 -16.21 12.45 10.17
C ALA A 18 -15.15 13.37 10.81
N ALA A 19 -14.30 12.82 11.69
CA ALA A 19 -13.23 13.56 12.36
C ALA A 19 -11.97 13.74 11.51
N VAL A 20 -11.82 12.99 10.41
CA VAL A 20 -10.65 13.04 9.53
C VAL A 20 -11.09 13.29 8.09
N PRO A 21 -11.06 14.55 7.61
CA PRO A 21 -11.49 14.87 6.25
C PRO A 21 -10.55 14.27 5.21
N VAL A 22 -11.13 13.72 4.15
CA VAL A 22 -10.38 13.26 2.98
C VAL A 22 -10.08 14.45 2.08
N ASP A 23 -8.81 14.88 2.03
CA ASP A 23 -8.37 16.02 1.22
C ASP A 23 -8.52 15.76 -0.29
N ARG A 24 -8.20 14.54 -0.75
CA ARG A 24 -8.22 14.22 -2.18
C ARG A 24 -8.50 12.75 -2.46
N VAL A 25 -9.29 12.51 -3.50
CA VAL A 25 -9.57 11.18 -4.05
C VAL A 25 -9.01 11.09 -5.46
N PHE A 26 -8.12 10.11 -5.70
CA PHE A 26 -7.59 9.83 -7.03
C PHE A 26 -8.35 8.65 -7.64
N ARG A 27 -8.82 8.83 -8.88
CA ARG A 27 -9.50 7.76 -9.64
C ARG A 27 -8.54 7.18 -10.68
N PRO A 28 -8.53 5.86 -10.89
CA PRO A 28 -7.72 5.26 -11.94
C PRO A 28 -8.10 5.80 -13.32
N ASN A 29 -7.10 6.14 -14.13
CA ASN A 29 -7.30 6.36 -15.56
C ASN A 29 -7.21 5.01 -16.29
N SER A 30 -8.33 4.52 -16.81
CA SER A 30 -8.42 3.22 -17.49
C SER A 30 -7.53 3.12 -18.74
N ALA A 31 -7.21 4.24 -19.39
CA ALA A 31 -6.30 4.27 -20.54
C ALA A 31 -4.88 3.80 -20.18
N ASN A 32 -4.46 3.99 -18.92
CA ASN A 32 -3.13 3.61 -18.47
C ASN A 32 -3.02 2.12 -18.09
N ARG A 33 -4.14 1.40 -18.04
CA ARG A 33 -4.19 0.02 -17.52
C ARG A 33 -3.18 -0.90 -18.22
N ARG A 34 -3.16 -0.89 -19.56
CA ARG A 34 -2.26 -1.74 -20.34
C ARG A 34 -0.79 -1.50 -20.03
N VAL A 35 -0.42 -0.24 -19.80
CA VAL A 35 0.96 0.15 -19.47
C VAL A 35 1.34 -0.41 -18.10
N TYR A 36 0.54 -0.14 -17.08
CA TYR A 36 0.81 -0.61 -15.72
C TYR A 36 0.77 -2.13 -15.59
N ASP A 37 -0.16 -2.81 -16.28
CA ASP A 37 -0.22 -4.28 -16.29
C ASP A 37 1.08 -4.87 -16.85
N GLY A 38 1.60 -4.30 -17.94
CA GLY A 38 2.89 -4.70 -18.54
C GLY A 38 4.06 -4.46 -17.60
N MET A 39 4.16 -3.26 -17.01
CA MET A 39 5.22 -2.92 -16.05
C MET A 39 5.18 -3.83 -14.83
N TYR A 40 4.00 -4.10 -14.28
CA TYR A 40 3.87 -4.95 -13.10
C TYR A 40 4.19 -6.42 -13.40
N ALA A 41 3.83 -6.91 -14.60
CA ALA A 41 4.22 -8.24 -15.04
C ALA A 41 5.75 -8.39 -15.12
N GLU A 42 6.45 -7.38 -15.67
CA GLU A 42 7.92 -7.38 -15.72
C GLU A 42 8.54 -7.26 -14.33
N PHE A 43 8.03 -6.36 -13.49
CA PHE A 43 8.47 -6.22 -12.10
C PHE A 43 8.48 -7.56 -11.34
N LYS A 44 7.40 -8.35 -11.46
CA LYS A 44 7.34 -9.68 -10.82
C LYS A 44 8.41 -10.64 -11.34
N ARG A 45 8.73 -10.59 -12.64
CA ARG A 45 9.78 -11.42 -13.25
C ARG A 45 11.15 -11.02 -12.69
N LEU A 46 11.46 -9.73 -12.69
CA LEU A 46 12.71 -9.20 -12.15
C LEU A 46 12.88 -9.52 -10.68
N HIS A 47 11.86 -9.27 -9.85
CA HIS A 47 11.88 -9.60 -8.42
C HIS A 47 12.15 -11.10 -8.18
N LYS A 48 11.59 -11.99 -8.99
CA LYS A 48 11.85 -13.44 -8.89
C LYS A 48 13.31 -13.80 -9.21
N ILE A 49 13.94 -13.10 -10.15
CA ILE A 49 15.36 -13.30 -10.50
C ILE A 49 16.24 -12.76 -9.37
N GLU A 50 15.98 -11.52 -8.96
CA GLU A 50 16.75 -10.82 -7.93
C GLU A 50 16.70 -11.51 -6.57
N SER A 51 15.53 -12.02 -6.16
CA SER A 51 15.37 -12.71 -4.87
C SER A 51 16.32 -13.91 -4.72
N LYS A 52 16.56 -14.67 -5.78
CA LYS A 52 17.54 -15.77 -5.77
C LYS A 52 18.97 -15.27 -5.66
N MET A 53 19.29 -14.18 -6.37
CA MET A 53 20.61 -13.55 -6.31
C MET A 53 20.90 -13.05 -4.90
N TYR A 54 19.98 -12.30 -4.29
CA TYR A 54 20.14 -11.79 -2.94
C TYR A 54 20.19 -12.89 -1.89
N ALA A 55 19.40 -13.97 -2.04
CA ALA A 55 19.50 -15.13 -1.15
C ALA A 55 20.87 -15.81 -1.22
N ARG A 56 21.54 -15.83 -2.38
CA ARG A 56 22.91 -16.32 -2.52
C ARG A 56 23.91 -15.38 -1.85
N LEU A 57 23.78 -14.07 -2.08
CA LEU A 57 24.65 -13.07 -1.47
C LEU A 57 24.57 -13.12 0.07
N ALA A 58 23.37 -13.26 0.62
CA ALA A 58 23.15 -13.35 2.06
C ALA A 58 23.83 -14.57 2.71
N LYS A 59 24.10 -15.63 1.95
CA LYS A 59 24.81 -16.83 2.42
C LYS A 59 26.35 -16.72 2.33
N LEU A 60 26.87 -15.69 1.66
CA LEU A 60 28.30 -15.41 1.59
C LEU A 60 28.79 -14.51 2.72
N ARG A 61 27.86 -14.00 3.54
CA ARG A 61 28.13 -13.30 4.78
C ARG A 61 28.18 -14.30 5.93
#